data_AF-A0A9P6TT93-F1
#
_entry.id   AF-A0A9P6TT93-F1
#
_cell.length_a   1.000
_cell.length_b   1.000
_cell.length_c   1.000
_cell.angle_alpha   90.00
_cell.angle_beta   90.00
_cell.angle_gamma   90.00
#
_symmetry.space_group_name_H-M   'P 1'
#
loop_
_entity.id
_entity.type
_entity.pdbx_description
1 polymer ?
#
loop_
_entity_poly.entity_id
_entity_poly.type
_entity_poly.pdbx_seq_one_letter_code
_entity_poly.pdbx_strand_id
1 'polypeptide(L)'
;MFVILFVSNFLVGILGAAFVLQEKPFWSPTKFIPIIGMLLGNSMGSVAMATERCLDQFSVHAPLLETRLAYGATRYEAGLPLAIDAIRIALLPVITQLSVMGMINIPGMMTGQLMAGTPMMEAVIYQECIMFMIAASSALGVVMVVVRIITSRLGYKLQRWRVRSCLRRKKLRDHIKYEEVELR
;
A
#
# COMPACT_ATOMS: atom_id res chain seq x y z
N MET A 1 -0.56 -8.32 -6.50
CA MET A 1 -1.15 -7.81 -5.25
C MET A 1 -1.43 -8.94 -4.29
N PHE A 2 -2.31 -9.90 -4.61
CA PHE A 2 -2.59 -11.06 -3.73
C PHE A 2 -1.35 -11.84 -3.29
N VAL A 3 -0.46 -12.23 -4.21
CA VAL A 3 0.79 -12.94 -3.85
C VAL A 3 1.66 -12.11 -2.91
N ILE A 4 1.71 -10.79 -3.08
CA ILE A 4 2.55 -9.90 -2.26
C ILE A 4 1.95 -9.79 -0.85
N LEU A 5 0.62 -9.65 -0.76
CA LEU A 5 -0.09 -9.67 0.52
C LEU A 5 0.07 -11.00 1.23
N PHE A 6 -0.02 -12.12 0.50
CA PHE A 6 0.16 -13.43 1.09
C PHE A 6 1.57 -13.59 1.64
N VAL A 7 2.59 -13.26 0.84
CA VAL A 7 4.00 -13.33 1.28
C VAL A 7 4.28 -12.39 2.46
N SER A 8 3.80 -11.13 2.42
CA SER A 8 4.04 -10.18 3.51
C SER A 8 3.38 -10.62 4.81
N ASN A 9 2.10 -11.00 4.76
CA ASN A 9 1.33 -11.36 5.94
C ASN A 9 1.76 -12.71 6.51
N PHE A 10 2.13 -13.67 5.68
CA PHE A 10 2.61 -14.95 6.17
C PHE A 10 4.00 -14.81 6.80
N LEU A 11 4.88 -14.02 6.20
CA LEU A 11 6.21 -13.74 6.74
C LEU A 11 6.12 -13.02 8.09
N VAL A 12 5.33 -11.94 8.17
CA VAL A 12 5.16 -11.19 9.43
C VAL A 12 4.33 -11.97 10.46
N GLY A 13 3.32 -12.72 10.01
CA GLY A 13 2.51 -13.56 10.89
C GLY A 13 3.32 -14.67 11.55
N ILE A 14 4.19 -15.37 10.80
CA ILE A 14 5.08 -16.40 11.35
C ILE A 14 6.12 -15.77 12.28
N LEU A 15 6.80 -14.70 11.85
CA LEU A 15 7.81 -14.04 12.67
C LEU A 15 7.20 -13.45 13.95
N GLY A 16 6.04 -12.82 13.85
CA GLY A 16 5.31 -12.24 14.97
C GLY A 16 4.82 -13.30 15.95
N ALA A 17 4.23 -14.40 15.46
CA ALA A 17 3.79 -15.50 16.31
C ALA A 17 4.98 -16.19 17.02
N ALA A 18 6.11 -16.37 16.32
CA ALA A 18 7.28 -17.04 16.87
C ALA A 18 8.10 -16.18 17.85
N PHE A 19 8.31 -14.90 17.54
CA PHE A 19 9.20 -14.03 18.32
C PHE A 19 8.46 -13.13 19.32
N VAL A 20 7.30 -12.58 18.94
CA VAL A 20 6.64 -11.50 19.70
C VAL A 20 5.68 -12.06 20.74
N LEU A 21 4.84 -13.04 20.36
CA LEU A 21 3.84 -13.58 21.29
C LEU A 21 4.37 -14.66 22.24
N GLN A 22 5.53 -15.27 21.94
CA GLN A 22 6.12 -16.38 22.72
C GLN A 22 5.11 -17.44 23.20
N GLU A 23 4.01 -17.64 22.47
CA GLU A 23 2.96 -18.56 22.89
C GLU A 23 3.36 -20.00 22.59
N LYS A 24 3.50 -20.80 23.64
CA LYS A 24 3.58 -22.26 23.56
C LYS A 24 2.16 -22.81 23.75
N PRO A 25 1.46 -23.36 22.74
CA PRO A 25 1.81 -23.53 21.31
C PRO A 25 1.32 -22.39 20.40
N PHE A 26 2.13 -22.06 19.39
CA PHE A 26 1.91 -20.98 18.41
C PHE A 26 0.66 -21.14 17.52
N TRP A 27 -0.02 -22.29 17.62
CA TRP A 27 -1.17 -22.68 16.79
C TRP A 27 -2.49 -22.76 17.56
N SER A 28 -2.60 -22.07 18.71
CA SER A 28 -3.90 -21.96 19.40
C SER A 28 -4.94 -21.30 18.47
N PRO A 29 -5.99 -22.02 18.02
CA PRO A 29 -6.89 -21.54 16.97
C PRO A 29 -7.60 -20.25 17.37
N THR A 30 -7.91 -20.12 18.66
CA THR A 30 -8.66 -19.00 19.24
C THR A 30 -7.96 -17.65 19.08
N LYS A 31 -6.63 -17.64 19.05
CA LYS A 31 -5.83 -16.40 18.91
C LYS A 31 -5.27 -16.23 17.50
N PHE A 32 -4.90 -17.33 16.86
CA PHE A 32 -4.29 -17.31 15.53
C PHE A 32 -5.26 -16.81 14.45
N ILE A 33 -6.52 -17.26 14.48
CA ILE A 33 -7.52 -16.90 13.46
C ILE A 33 -7.79 -15.38 13.45
N PRO A 34 -8.06 -14.72 14.59
CA PRO A 34 -8.23 -13.26 14.62
C PRO A 34 -6.98 -12.50 14.20
N ILE A 35 -5.78 -12.91 14.64
CA ILE A 35 -4.52 -12.20 14.34
C ILE A 35 -4.26 -12.17 12.83
N ILE A 36 -4.38 -13.31 12.15
CA ILE A 36 -4.19 -13.38 10.69
C ILE A 36 -5.27 -12.58 9.96
N GLY A 37 -6.52 -12.62 10.43
CA GLY A 37 -7.61 -11.81 9.89
C GLY A 37 -7.33 -10.30 10.00
N MET A 38 -6.86 -9.85 11.16
CA MET A 38 -6.50 -8.44 11.40
C MET A 38 -5.30 -7.99 10.56
N LEU A 39 -4.27 -8.84 10.45
CA LEU A 39 -3.10 -8.61 9.59
C LEU A 39 -3.51 -8.41 8.13
N LEU A 40 -4.28 -9.36 7.58
CA LEU A 40 -4.74 -9.29 6.18
C LEU A 40 -5.67 -8.10 5.94
N GLY A 41 -6.63 -7.86 6.83
CA GLY A 41 -7.61 -6.78 6.68
C GLY A 41 -6.95 -5.40 6.65
N ASN A 42 -6.05 -5.12 7.59
CA ASN A 42 -5.37 -3.83 7.67
C ASN A 42 -4.33 -3.64 6.55
N SER A 43 -3.55 -4.68 6.24
CA SER A 43 -2.53 -4.59 5.19
C SER A 43 -3.11 -4.49 3.77
N MET A 44 -4.26 -5.13 3.52
CA MET A 44 -4.94 -5.04 2.22
C MET A 44 -5.30 -3.61 1.85
N GLY A 45 -5.82 -2.83 2.82
CA GLY A 45 -6.16 -1.43 2.64
C GLY A 45 -4.93 -0.58 2.29
N SER A 46 -3.85 -0.69 3.07
CA SER A 46 -2.60 0.04 2.81
C SER A 46 -2.00 -0.29 1.45
N VAL A 47 -1.99 -1.56 1.05
CA VAL A 47 -1.45 -1.98 -0.25
C VAL A 47 -2.33 -1.51 -1.41
N ALA A 48 -3.65 -1.49 -1.25
CA ALA A 48 -4.57 -0.95 -2.25
C ALA A 48 -4.31 0.54 -2.47
N MET A 49 -4.24 1.30 -1.37
CA MET A 49 -3.95 2.74 -1.39
C MET A 49 -2.58 3.03 -2.03
N ALA A 50 -1.54 2.27 -1.66
CA ALA A 50 -0.21 2.42 -2.26
C ALA A 50 -0.24 2.19 -3.77
N THR A 51 -0.98 1.17 -4.23
CA THR A 51 -1.10 0.85 -5.65
C THR A 51 -1.78 1.97 -6.43
N GLU A 52 -2.92 2.44 -5.92
CA GLU A 52 -3.70 3.52 -6.55
C GLU A 52 -2.88 4.82 -6.60
N ARG A 53 -2.31 5.24 -5.48
CA ARG A 53 -1.51 6.47 -5.41
C ARG A 53 -0.26 6.41 -6.26
N CYS A 54 0.41 5.25 -6.31
CA CYS A 54 1.56 5.08 -7.18
C CYS A 54 1.16 5.22 -8.66
N LEU A 55 0.04 4.61 -9.08
CA LEU A 55 -0.47 4.72 -10.45
C LEU A 55 -0.90 6.14 -10.81
N ASP A 56 -1.57 6.84 -9.91
CA ASP A 56 -2.00 8.23 -10.11
C ASP A 56 -0.81 9.17 -10.24
N GLN A 57 0.18 9.04 -9.36
CA GLN A 57 1.41 9.84 -9.39
C GLN A 57 2.14 9.70 -10.73
N PHE A 58 2.22 8.49 -11.28
CA PHE A 58 2.80 8.25 -12.61
C PHE A 58 1.97 8.85 -13.75
N SER A 59 0.65 8.90 -13.62
CA SER A 59 -0.24 9.51 -14.61
C SER A 59 -0.09 11.02 -14.63
N VAL A 60 -0.07 11.65 -13.45
CA VAL A 60 0.03 13.11 -13.29
C VAL A 60 1.41 13.63 -13.69
N HIS A 61 2.49 12.95 -13.27
CA HIS A 61 3.87 13.38 -13.54
C HIS A 61 4.49 12.72 -14.78
N ALA A 62 3.67 12.16 -15.67
CA ALA A 62 4.12 11.56 -16.92
C ALA A 62 5.09 12.45 -17.73
N PRO A 63 4.82 13.75 -17.99
CA PRO A 63 5.73 14.60 -18.77
C PRO A 63 7.08 14.79 -18.07
N LEU A 64 7.10 14.92 -16.75
CA LEU A 64 8.32 15.05 -15.96
C LEU A 64 9.17 13.77 -16.00
N LEU A 65 8.51 12.60 -15.97
CA LEU A 65 9.18 11.31 -16.11
C LEU A 65 9.82 11.14 -17.49
N GLU A 66 9.13 11.54 -18.55
CA GLU A 66 9.64 11.47 -19.92
C GLU A 66 10.89 12.34 -20.10
N THR A 67 10.89 13.55 -19.52
CA THR A 67 12.07 14.42 -19.52
C THR A 67 13.24 13.77 -18.79
N ARG A 68 13.04 13.20 -17.59
CA ARG A 68 14.12 12.52 -16.84
C ARG A 68 14.70 11.33 -17.61
N LEU A 69 13.85 10.55 -18.27
CA LEU A 69 14.29 9.44 -19.11
C LEU A 69 15.06 9.93 -20.35
N ALA A 70 14.67 11.07 -20.94
CA ALA A 70 15.38 11.69 -22.05
C ALA A 70 16.77 12.20 -21.67
N TYR A 71 16.96 12.64 -20.42
CA TYR A 71 18.27 12.96 -19.84
C TYR A 71 19.11 11.73 -19.45
N GLY A 72 18.62 10.52 -19.70
CA GLY A 72 19.35 9.28 -19.45
C GLY A 72 19.16 8.69 -18.05
N ALA A 73 18.24 9.22 -17.23
CA ALA A 73 17.96 8.65 -15.90
C ALA A 73 17.41 7.22 -16.02
N THR A 74 17.77 6.35 -15.07
CA THR A 74 17.22 5.01 -15.03
C THR A 74 15.76 5.01 -14.59
N ARG A 75 15.04 3.94 -14.94
CA ARG A 75 13.63 3.72 -14.57
C ARG A 75 13.38 3.80 -13.06
N TYR A 76 14.35 3.32 -12.28
CA TYR A 76 14.30 3.36 -10.82
C TYR A 76 14.49 4.78 -10.31
N GLU A 77 15.51 5.51 -10.80
CA GLU A 77 15.78 6.89 -10.39
C GLU A 77 14.65 7.85 -10.74
N ALA A 78 14.05 7.70 -11.93
CA ALA A 78 12.95 8.55 -12.36
C ALA A 78 11.67 8.33 -11.53
N GLY A 79 11.42 7.10 -11.07
CA GLY A 79 10.23 6.70 -10.31
C GLY A 79 10.39 6.77 -8.79
N LEU A 80 11.61 6.80 -8.27
CA LEU A 80 11.90 6.84 -6.83
C LEU A 80 11.17 7.94 -6.05
N PRO A 81 11.18 9.23 -6.47
CA PRO A 81 10.51 10.28 -5.71
C PRO A 81 8.99 10.06 -5.62
N LEU A 82 8.36 9.65 -6.72
CA LEU A 82 6.92 9.35 -6.76
C LEU A 82 6.57 8.13 -5.88
N ALA A 83 7.45 7.15 -5.85
CA ALA A 83 7.30 5.94 -5.05
C ALA A 83 7.33 6.24 -3.54
N ILE A 84 8.25 7.10 -3.09
CA ILE A 84 8.36 7.50 -1.68
C ILE A 84 7.08 8.19 -1.22
N ASP A 85 6.51 9.08 -2.03
CA ASP A 85 5.27 9.78 -1.68
C ASP A 85 4.08 8.82 -1.60
N ALA A 86 3.97 7.86 -2.54
CA ALA A 86 2.94 6.84 -2.49
C ALA A 86 3.04 5.96 -1.24
N ILE A 87 4.25 5.57 -0.84
CA ILE A 87 4.49 4.78 0.39
C ILE A 87 4.07 5.58 1.62
N ARG A 88 4.49 6.85 1.71
CA ARG A 88 4.13 7.73 2.84
C ARG A 88 2.62 7.83 2.99
N ILE A 89 1.91 8.15 1.92
CA ILE A 89 0.44 8.32 1.93
C ILE A 89 -0.26 7.02 2.34
N ALA A 90 0.21 5.86 1.87
CA ALA A 90 -0.37 4.56 2.19
C ALA A 90 -0.15 4.12 3.65
N LEU A 91 0.91 4.60 4.30
CA LEU A 91 1.26 4.27 5.68
C LEU A 91 0.73 5.27 6.71
N LEU A 92 0.31 6.47 6.28
CA LEU A 92 -0.29 7.47 7.18
C LEU A 92 -1.41 6.88 8.08
N PRO A 93 -2.39 6.11 7.56
CA PRO A 93 -3.48 5.58 8.40
C PRO A 93 -3.00 4.63 9.49
N VAL A 94 -1.93 3.88 9.22
CA VAL A 94 -1.32 2.93 10.17
C VAL A 94 -0.61 3.70 11.29
N ILE A 95 0.16 4.72 10.92
CA ILE A 95 0.88 5.57 11.88
C ILE A 95 -0.12 6.33 12.76
N THR A 96 -1.16 6.90 12.19
CA THR A 96 -2.19 7.62 12.97
C THR A 96 -2.92 6.70 13.92
N GLN A 97 -3.19 5.44 13.53
CA GLN A 97 -3.80 4.46 14.42
C GLN A 97 -2.88 4.08 15.57
N LEU A 98 -1.59 3.86 15.31
CA LEU A 98 -0.59 3.62 16.36
C LEU A 98 -0.54 4.79 17.37
N SER A 99 -0.51 6.03 16.89
CA SER A 99 -0.49 7.21 17.77
C SER A 99 -1.74 7.33 18.64
N VAL A 100 -2.92 7.00 18.11
CA VAL A 100 -4.20 7.10 18.85
C VAL A 100 -4.37 5.96 19.86
N MET A 101 -3.86 4.76 19.54
CA MET A 101 -3.90 3.57 20.39
C MET A 101 -3.24 3.82 21.76
N GLY A 102 -2.13 4.56 21.80
CA GLY A 102 -1.44 4.91 23.04
C GLY A 102 -2.05 6.09 23.82
N MET A 103 -2.94 6.89 23.20
CA MET A 103 -3.52 8.07 23.83
C MET A 103 -4.94 7.85 24.38
N ILE A 104 -5.85 7.26 23.59
CA ILE A 104 -7.29 7.33 23.88
C ILE A 104 -8.03 6.02 23.59
N ASN A 105 -7.62 5.24 22.58
CA ASN A 105 -8.44 4.13 22.10
C ASN A 105 -8.16 2.80 22.83
N ILE A 106 -9.20 2.25 23.46
CA ILE A 106 -9.28 0.83 23.82
C ILE A 106 -9.93 0.11 22.62
N PRO A 107 -9.17 -0.59 21.76
CA PRO A 107 -9.72 -1.26 20.60
C PRO A 107 -10.63 -2.41 21.01
N GLY A 108 -11.67 -2.68 20.20
CA GLY A 108 -12.78 -3.57 20.56
C GLY A 108 -12.38 -4.99 20.96
N MET A 109 -11.25 -5.52 20.46
CA MET A 109 -10.75 -6.84 20.87
C MET A 109 -10.19 -6.83 22.30
N MET A 110 -9.51 -5.74 22.68
CA MET A 110 -9.02 -5.51 24.05
C MET A 110 -10.19 -5.31 25.02
N THR A 111 -11.23 -4.57 24.63
CA THR A 111 -12.45 -4.41 25.43
C THR A 111 -13.19 -5.74 25.60
N GLY A 112 -13.23 -6.58 24.56
CA GLY A 112 -13.79 -7.92 24.64
C GLY A 112 -13.04 -8.84 25.62
N GLN A 113 -11.70 -8.78 25.60
CA GLN A 113 -10.85 -9.50 26.56
C GLN A 113 -11.06 -8.99 28.00
N LEU A 114 -11.18 -7.68 28.18
CA LEU A 114 -11.51 -7.06 29.46
C LEU A 114 -12.86 -7.56 30.01
N MET A 115 -13.91 -7.62 29.19
CA MET A 115 -15.21 -8.15 29.61
C MET A 115 -15.20 -9.66 29.89
N ALA A 116 -14.31 -10.40 29.24
CA ALA A 116 -14.10 -11.83 29.48
C ALA A 116 -13.33 -12.13 30.78
N GLY A 117 -12.92 -11.11 31.54
CA GLY A 117 -12.24 -11.27 32.83
C GLY A 117 -10.73 -11.51 32.74
N THR A 118 -10.11 -11.30 31.58
CA THR A 118 -8.64 -11.34 31.48
C THR A 118 -8.00 -10.13 32.15
N PRO A 119 -6.80 -10.29 32.74
CA PRO A 119 -6.10 -9.19 33.39
C PRO A 119 -5.76 -8.09 32.37
N MET A 120 -6.11 -6.83 32.72
CA MET A 120 -5.95 -5.65 31.86
C MET A 120 -4.51 -5.49 31.34
N MET A 121 -3.51 -5.78 32.18
CA MET A 121 -2.10 -5.65 31.80
C MET A 121 -1.73 -6.55 30.62
N GLU A 122 -2.24 -7.79 30.59
CA GLU A 122 -1.96 -8.68 29.48
C GLU A 122 -2.67 -8.23 28.20
N ALA A 123 -3.94 -7.85 28.30
CA ALA A 123 -4.72 -7.40 27.14
C ALA A 123 -4.08 -6.19 26.42
N VAL A 124 -3.51 -5.25 27.18
CA VAL A 124 -2.78 -4.09 26.62
C VAL A 124 -1.53 -4.53 25.85
N ILE A 125 -0.67 -5.35 26.48
CA ILE A 125 0.62 -5.76 25.91
C ILE A 125 0.39 -6.54 24.60
N TYR A 126 -0.56 -7.48 24.59
CA TYR A 126 -0.88 -8.24 23.40
C TYR A 126 -1.39 -7.36 22.25
N GLN A 127 -2.25 -6.39 22.57
CA GLN A 127 -2.82 -5.52 21.56
C GLN A 127 -1.77 -4.59 20.93
N GLU A 128 -0.85 -4.06 21.74
CA GLU A 128 0.26 -3.24 21.25
C GLU A 128 1.19 -4.05 20.34
N CYS A 129 1.51 -5.29 20.73
CA CYS A 129 2.24 -6.22 19.88
C CYS A 129 1.54 -6.45 18.53
N ILE A 130 0.23 -6.61 18.51
CA ILE A 130 -0.55 -6.79 17.27
C ILE A 130 -0.49 -5.55 16.39
N MET A 131 -0.58 -4.35 16.96
CA MET A 131 -0.49 -3.10 16.20
C MET A 131 0.88 -2.95 15.52
N PHE A 132 1.97 -3.29 16.21
CA PHE A 132 3.29 -3.34 15.60
C PHE A 132 3.41 -4.37 14.48
N MET A 133 2.81 -5.56 14.64
CA MET A 133 2.79 -6.58 13.58
C MET A 133 2.00 -6.10 12.35
N ILE A 134 0.84 -5.46 12.55
CA ILE A 134 0.07 -4.86 11.46
C ILE A 134 0.91 -3.80 10.74
N ALA A 135 1.59 -2.94 11.48
CA ALA A 135 2.43 -1.90 10.90
C ALA A 135 3.59 -2.47 10.07
N ALA A 136 4.27 -3.50 10.60
CA ALA A 136 5.33 -4.20 9.87
C ALA A 136 4.81 -4.89 8.61
N SER A 137 3.67 -5.59 8.68
CA SER A 137 3.04 -6.26 7.53
C SER A 137 2.63 -5.26 6.45
N SER A 138 1.98 -4.17 6.84
CA SER A 138 1.57 -3.10 5.92
C SER A 138 2.78 -2.42 5.28
N ALA A 139 3.82 -2.10 6.04
CA ALA A 139 5.04 -1.51 5.52
C ALA A 139 5.74 -2.42 4.49
N LEU A 140 5.93 -3.69 4.82
CA LEU A 140 6.52 -4.67 3.91
C LEU A 140 5.67 -4.88 2.66
N GLY A 141 4.35 -5.00 2.80
CA GLY A 141 3.42 -5.14 1.68
C GLY A 141 3.46 -3.96 0.73
N VAL A 142 3.43 -2.74 1.28
CA VAL A 142 3.48 -1.47 0.52
C VAL A 142 4.80 -1.35 -0.24
N VAL A 143 5.94 -1.57 0.43
CA VAL A 143 7.26 -1.50 -0.21
C VAL A 143 7.38 -2.54 -1.32
N MET A 144 6.98 -3.79 -1.07
CA MET A 144 7.05 -4.84 -2.09
C MET A 144 6.16 -4.53 -3.29
N VAL A 145 4.96 -4.00 -3.09
CA VAL A 145 4.09 -3.60 -4.19
C VAL A 145 4.69 -2.47 -5.00
N VAL A 146 5.23 -1.44 -4.35
CA VAL A 146 5.81 -0.28 -5.04
C VAL A 146 7.06 -0.68 -5.82
N VAL A 147 7.97 -1.45 -5.23
CA VAL A 147 9.12 -2.02 -5.94
C VAL A 147 8.66 -2.84 -7.14
N ARG A 148 7.67 -3.72 -6.95
CA ARG A 148 7.12 -4.51 -8.07
C ARG A 148 6.51 -3.63 -9.14
N ILE A 149 5.85 -2.53 -8.82
CA ILE A 149 5.31 -1.59 -9.82
C ILE A 149 6.44 -0.90 -10.59
N ILE A 150 7.51 -0.46 -9.92
CA ILE A 150 8.66 0.16 -10.61
C ILE A 150 9.35 -0.86 -11.53
N THR A 151 9.64 -2.06 -11.03
CA THR A 151 10.36 -3.11 -11.77
C THR A 151 9.54 -3.71 -12.90
N SER A 152 8.27 -4.06 -12.65
CA SER A 152 7.44 -4.76 -13.64
C SER A 152 6.64 -3.83 -14.54
N ARG A 153 6.40 -2.57 -14.13
CA ARG A 153 5.31 -1.76 -14.68
C ARG A 153 5.68 -0.38 -15.23
N LEU A 154 6.95 0.06 -15.22
CA LEU A 154 7.34 1.23 -16.01
C LEU A 154 7.29 0.98 -17.55
N GLY A 155 7.21 -0.28 -18.01
CA GLY A 155 7.28 -0.62 -19.44
C GLY A 155 5.95 -0.68 -20.22
N TYR A 156 4.82 -1.05 -19.62
CA TYR A 156 3.63 -1.48 -20.41
C TYR A 156 2.42 -0.51 -20.34
N LYS A 157 2.25 0.31 -19.27
CA LYS A 157 1.11 1.24 -19.16
C LYS A 157 1.42 2.69 -19.56
N LEU A 158 2.65 3.17 -19.36
CA LEU A 158 3.07 4.48 -19.87
C LEU A 158 2.99 4.50 -21.41
N GLN A 159 3.36 3.40 -22.07
CA GLN A 159 3.26 3.23 -23.52
C GLN A 159 1.80 3.13 -24.02
N ARG A 160 0.89 2.48 -23.27
CA ARG A 160 -0.53 2.38 -23.63
C ARG A 160 -1.30 3.71 -23.43
N TRP A 161 -0.94 4.50 -22.41
CA TRP A 161 -1.45 5.86 -22.25
C TRP A 161 -0.89 6.81 -23.31
N ARG A 162 0.39 6.71 -23.69
CA ARG A 162 0.98 7.47 -24.81
C ARG A 162 0.21 7.32 -26.12
N VAL A 163 -0.25 6.10 -26.45
CA VAL A 163 -1.07 5.86 -27.65
C VAL A 163 -2.46 6.52 -27.55
N ARG A 164 -3.14 6.42 -26.40
CA ARG A 164 -4.48 7.01 -26.23
C ARG A 164 -4.47 8.54 -26.17
N SER A 165 -3.46 9.14 -25.54
CA SER A 165 -3.31 10.60 -25.43
C SER A 165 -2.94 11.23 -26.79
N CYS A 166 -2.06 10.58 -27.57
CA CYS A 166 -1.75 11.00 -28.94
C CYS A 166 -2.96 10.85 -29.87
N LEU A 167 -3.74 9.76 -29.77
CA LEU A 167 -4.97 9.57 -30.56
C LEU A 167 -6.04 10.62 -30.23
N ARG A 168 -6.20 10.99 -28.96
CA ARG A 168 -7.18 12.00 -28.54
C ARG A 168 -6.77 13.42 -28.94
N ARG A 169 -5.47 13.74 -28.96
CA ARG A 169 -4.97 15.02 -29.51
C ARG A 169 -5.02 15.09 -31.04
N LYS A 170 -4.77 13.98 -31.75
CA LYS A 170 -4.98 13.91 -33.22
C LYS A 170 -6.44 14.14 -33.57
N LYS A 171 -7.36 13.45 -32.89
CA LYS A 171 -8.81 13.61 -33.12
C LYS A 171 -9.31 15.04 -32.90
N LEU A 172 -8.82 15.74 -31.87
CA LEU A 172 -9.19 17.14 -31.61
C LEU A 172 -8.60 18.11 -32.66
N ARG A 173 -7.38 17.84 -33.14
CA ARG A 173 -6.74 18.64 -34.20
C ARG A 173 -7.40 18.44 -35.56
N ASP A 174 -7.87 17.24 -35.85
CA ASP A 174 -8.58 16.93 -37.08
C ASP A 174 -9.96 17.62 -37.08
N HIS A 175 -10.71 17.63 -35.96
CA HIS A 175 -11.99 18.37 -35.85
C HIS A 175 -11.86 19.88 -36.10
N ILE A 176 -10.85 20.53 -35.53
CA ILE A 176 -10.62 21.98 -35.73
C ILE A 176 -10.26 22.29 -37.20
N LYS A 177 -9.58 21.35 -37.88
CA LYS A 177 -9.20 21.51 -39.29
C LYS A 177 -10.36 21.33 -40.27
N TYR A 178 -11.42 20.61 -39.89
CA TYR A 178 -12.65 20.52 -40.69
C TYR A 178 -13.49 21.79 -40.57
N GLU A 179 -13.55 22.40 -39.39
CA GLU A 179 -14.27 23.65 -39.14
C GLU A 179 -13.66 24.85 -39.90
N GLU A 180 -12.34 24.89 -40.09
CA GLU A 180 -11.66 25.93 -40.88
C GLU A 180 -11.80 25.77 -42.41
N VAL A 181 -12.07 24.57 -42.92
CA VAL A 181 -12.22 24.31 -44.38
C VAL A 181 -13.65 24.55 -44.85
N GLU A 182 -14.65 24.43 -43.96
CA GLU A 182 -16.07 24.68 -44.28
C GLU A 182 -16.44 26.18 -44.24
N LEU A 183 -15.56 27.02 -43.69
CA LEU A 183 -15.69 28.48 -43.56
C LEU A 183 -14.97 29.27 -44.68
N ARG A 184 -14.52 28.60 -45.74
CA ARG A 184 -13.78 29.18 -46.87
C ARG A 184 -14.36 28.76 -48.22
#